data_AF-A0A442BJG3-F1
#
_entry.id   AF-A0A442BJG3-F1
#
_cell.length_a   1.000
_cell.length_b   1.000
_cell.length_c   1.000
_cell.angle_alpha   90.00
_cell.angle_beta   90.00
_cell.angle_gamma   90.00
#
_symmetry.space_group_name_H-M   'P 1'
#
loop_
_entity.id
_entity.type
_entity.pdbx_description
1 polymer ?
#
loop_
_entity_poly.entity_id
_entity_poly.type
_entity_poly.pdbx_seq_one_letter_code
_entity_poly.pdbx_strand_id
1 'polypeptide(L)'
;MNSLIGQFDISDNRVKEIVTETIKGADDGELFLEYSESEALMFDNGRLKTANFNTDQGFGLRAVAGEASGYAHSSDLSEASLLRAADAVSAVKGGYSGVLAGAPA
;
A
#
# COMPACT_ATOMS: atom_id res chain seq x y z
N MET A 1 -8.13 17.25 5.49
CA MET A 1 -7.59 15.88 5.62
C MET A 1 -6.58 15.74 4.50
N ASN A 2 -5.29 15.54 4.80
CA ASN A 2 -4.30 15.31 3.75
C ASN A 2 -4.55 13.94 3.11
N SER A 3 -4.37 13.84 1.79
CA SER A 3 -4.40 12.56 1.08
C SER A 3 -3.27 11.66 1.59
N LEU A 4 -3.54 10.38 1.84
CA LEU A 4 -2.49 9.40 2.18
C LEU A 4 -1.50 9.22 1.02
N ILE A 5 -1.95 9.42 -0.23
CA ILE A 5 -1.06 9.39 -1.41
C ILE A 5 -0.01 10.50 -1.33
N GLY A 6 -0.36 11.66 -0.75
CA GLY A 6 0.57 12.79 -0.60
C GLY A 6 1.65 12.57 0.45
N GLN A 7 1.69 11.41 1.13
CA GLN A 7 2.75 11.04 2.06
C GLN A 7 3.96 10.41 1.36
N PHE A 8 3.85 10.02 0.09
CA PHE A 8 5.00 9.60 -0.70
C PHE A 8 5.97 10.75 -0.95
N ASP A 9 7.24 10.43 -1.16
CA ASP A 9 8.29 11.37 -1.58
C ASP A 9 8.20 11.83 -3.05
N ILE A 10 7.11 11.47 -3.72
CA ILE A 10 6.80 11.76 -5.12
C ILE A 10 5.37 12.28 -5.27
N SER A 11 5.07 12.90 -6.41
CA SER A 11 3.74 13.43 -6.69
C SER A 11 2.66 12.33 -6.75
N ASP A 12 1.42 12.67 -6.38
CA ASP A 12 0.25 11.78 -6.54
C ASP A 12 0.10 11.21 -7.95
N ASN A 13 0.43 12.00 -8.98
CA ASN A 13 0.38 11.54 -10.37
C ASN A 13 1.42 10.45 -10.63
N ARG A 14 2.63 10.62 -10.10
CA ARG A 14 3.71 9.64 -10.24
C ARG A 14 3.36 8.31 -9.56
N VAL A 15 2.75 8.37 -8.37
CA VAL A 15 2.24 7.16 -7.68
C VAL A 15 1.20 6.45 -8.55
N LYS A 16 0.23 7.19 -9.09
CA LYS A 16 -0.83 6.64 -9.96
C LYS A 16 -0.26 6.03 -11.24
N GLU A 17 0.74 6.65 -11.87
CA GLU A 17 1.43 6.11 -13.04
C GLU A 17 2.08 4.76 -12.73
N ILE A 18 2.85 4.67 -11.65
CA ILE A 18 3.53 3.43 -11.26
C ILE A 18 2.51 2.31 -10.99
N VAL A 19 1.45 2.60 -10.22
CA VAL A 19 0.40 1.60 -9.93
C VAL A 19 -0.31 1.18 -11.22
N THR A 20 -0.67 2.13 -12.08
CA THR A 20 -1.36 1.86 -13.35
C THR A 20 -0.53 0.95 -14.26
N GLU A 21 0.77 1.23 -14.44
CA GLU A 21 1.63 0.37 -15.23
C GLU A 21 1.87 -0.99 -14.57
N THR A 22 1.92 -1.05 -13.23
CA THR A 22 2.04 -2.32 -12.49
C THR A 22 0.84 -3.23 -12.70
N ILE A 23 -0.39 -2.71 -12.66
CA ILE A 23 -1.60 -3.54 -12.78
C ILE A 23 -2.06 -3.73 -14.24
N LYS A 24 -1.40 -3.07 -15.20
CA LYS A 24 -1.71 -3.22 -16.62
C LYS A 24 -1.60 -4.68 -17.08
N GLY A 25 -2.67 -5.17 -17.72
CA GLY A 25 -2.79 -6.56 -18.18
C GLY A 25 -3.15 -7.56 -17.08
N ALA A 26 -3.43 -7.10 -15.86
CA ALA A 26 -4.05 -7.88 -14.80
C ALA A 26 -5.59 -7.76 -14.88
N ASP A 27 -6.30 -8.71 -14.28
CA ASP A 27 -7.77 -8.66 -14.13
C ASP A 27 -8.20 -7.73 -13.00
N ASP A 28 -7.35 -7.56 -12.00
CA ASP A 28 -7.57 -6.66 -10.87
C ASP A 28 -6.23 -6.21 -10.28
N GLY A 29 -6.26 -5.14 -9.49
CA GLY A 29 -5.12 -4.68 -8.74
C GLY A 29 -5.43 -3.47 -7.87
N GLU A 30 -4.72 -3.35 -6.77
CA GLU A 30 -4.96 -2.30 -5.79
C GLU A 30 -3.66 -1.79 -5.18
N LEU A 31 -3.62 -0.49 -4.89
CA LEU A 31 -2.71 0.09 -3.92
C LEU A 31 -3.52 0.41 -2.66
N PHE A 32 -3.22 -0.28 -1.57
CA PHE A 32 -3.76 0.00 -0.25
C PHE A 32 -2.76 0.86 0.54
N LEU A 33 -3.25 1.88 1.23
CA LEU A 33 -2.46 2.78 2.07
C LEU A 33 -3.04 2.77 3.48
N GLU A 34 -2.16 2.67 4.47
CA GLU A 34 -2.54 2.72 5.88
C GLU A 34 -1.74 3.75 6.65
N TYR A 35 -2.41 4.36 7.60
CA TYR A 35 -1.85 5.23 8.62
C TYR A 35 -2.65 5.00 9.90
N SER A 36 -1.95 4.72 10.99
CA SER A 36 -2.55 4.42 12.29
C SER A 36 -1.77 5.15 13.38
N GLU A 37 -2.50 5.82 14.26
CA GLU A 37 -1.97 6.38 15.49
C GLU A 37 -2.64 5.69 16.67
N SER A 38 -1.85 5.29 17.66
CA SER A 38 -2.37 4.70 18.90
C SER A 38 -1.70 5.32 20.12
N GLU A 39 -2.51 5.62 21.13
CA GLU A 39 -2.07 6.13 22.42
C GLU A 39 -2.53 5.17 23.52
N ALA A 40 -1.62 4.80 24.42
CA ALA A 40 -1.90 3.93 25.55
C ALA A 40 -1.31 4.50 26.84
N LEU A 41 -2.18 4.77 27.81
CA LEU A 41 -1.82 5.28 29.14
C LEU A 41 -2.10 4.19 30.19
N MET A 42 -1.09 3.78 30.94
CA MET A 42 -1.22 2.81 32.02
C MET A 42 -1.01 3.49 33.38
N PHE A 43 -2.00 3.36 34.25
CA PHE A 43 -1.96 3.89 35.62
C PHE A 43 -1.78 2.74 36.62
N ASP A 44 -1.03 3.01 37.68
CA ASP A 44 -0.79 2.10 38.80
C ASP A 44 -0.83 2.90 40.10
N ASN A 45 -1.66 2.47 41.06
CA ASN A 45 -1.92 3.18 42.32
C ASN A 45 -2.21 4.69 42.16
N GLY A 46 -3.05 5.04 41.17
CA GLY A 46 -3.45 6.43 40.90
C GLY A 46 -2.36 7.30 40.28
N ARG A 47 -1.21 6.73 39.89
CA ARG A 47 -0.11 7.42 39.23
C ARG A 47 0.09 6.89 37.83
N LEU A 48 0.40 7.76 36.87
CA LEU A 48 0.77 7.35 35.52
C LEU A 48 2.09 6.58 35.57
N LYS A 49 2.09 5.35 35.06
CA LYS A 49 3.24 4.44 35.04
C LYS A 49 3.85 4.31 33.65
N THR A 50 3.00 4.25 32.63
CA THR A 50 3.43 4.15 31.22
C THR A 50 2.57 5.09 30.37
N ALA A 51 3.20 5.77 29.42
CA ALA A 51 2.54 6.48 28.34
C ALA A 51 3.23 6.13 27.03
N ASN A 52 2.51 5.46 26.14
CA ASN A 52 3.01 5.08 24.82
C ASN A 52 2.20 5.79 23.76
N PHE A 53 2.89 6.30 22.75
CA PHE A 53 2.30 6.83 21.52
C PHE A 53 3.03 6.18 20.36
N ASN A 54 2.29 5.53 19.48
CA ASN A 54 2.83 4.86 18.29
C ASN A 54 2.16 5.42 17.05
N THR A 55 2.96 5.59 16.00
CA THR A 55 2.48 5.92 14.66
C THR A 55 3.01 4.84 13.71
N ASP A 56 2.09 4.15 13.05
CA ASP A 56 2.40 3.15 12.03
C ASP A 56 1.85 3.63 10.68
N GLN A 57 2.56 3.35 9.61
CA GLN A 57 2.13 3.66 8.25
C GLN A 57 2.72 2.66 7.27
N GLY A 58 2.10 2.56 6.09
CA GLY A 58 2.61 1.73 5.02
C GLY A 58 1.68 1.62 3.84
N PHE A 59 2.08 0.74 2.92
CA PHE A 59 1.29 0.41 1.76
C PHE A 59 1.36 -1.09 1.44
N GLY A 60 0.32 -1.58 0.77
CA GLY A 60 0.26 -2.88 0.11
C GLY A 60 -0.09 -2.70 -1.37
N LEU A 61 0.58 -3.42 -2.26
CA LEU A 61 0.33 -3.43 -3.70
C LEU A 61 -0.03 -4.85 -4.14
N ARG A 62 -1.16 -5.02 -4.83
CA ARG A 62 -1.65 -6.31 -5.32
C ARG A 62 -1.96 -6.26 -6.81
N ALA A 63 -1.71 -7.36 -7.51
CA ALA A 63 -2.22 -7.62 -8.86
C ALA A 63 -2.79 -9.04 -8.95
N VAL A 64 -3.85 -9.22 -9.72
CA VAL A 64 -4.54 -10.50 -9.93
C VAL A 64 -4.55 -10.83 -11.43
N ALA A 65 -4.08 -12.03 -11.77
CA ALA A 65 -3.98 -12.52 -13.14
C ALA A 65 -4.56 -13.94 -13.21
N GLY A 66 -5.83 -14.06 -13.59
CA GLY A 66 -6.60 -15.29 -13.50
C GLY A 66 -6.66 -15.81 -12.06
N GLU A 67 -6.06 -16.97 -11.82
CA GLU A 67 -5.97 -17.59 -10.50
C GLU A 67 -4.71 -17.16 -9.72
N ALA A 68 -3.77 -16.47 -10.36
CA ALA A 68 -2.53 -16.01 -9.73
C ALA A 68 -2.74 -14.63 -9.08
N SER A 69 -2.14 -14.43 -7.91
CA SER A 69 -2.11 -13.14 -7.22
C SER A 69 -0.70 -12.82 -6.73
N GLY A 70 -0.25 -11.59 -7.01
CA GLY A 70 1.02 -11.04 -6.55
C GLY A 70 0.76 -9.98 -5.50
N TYR A 71 1.53 -10.00 -4.42
CA TYR A 71 1.41 -9.04 -3.32
C TYR A 71 2.78 -8.62 -2.79
N ALA A 72 2.93 -7.33 -2.52
CA ALA A 72 4.09 -6.76 -1.84
C ALA A 72 3.66 -5.61 -0.92
N HIS A 73 4.40 -5.38 0.16
CA HIS A 73 4.08 -4.32 1.11
C HIS A 73 5.36 -3.65 1.64
N SER A 74 5.21 -2.43 2.16
CA SER A 74 6.29 -1.71 2.83
C SER A 74 5.76 -0.71 3.85
N SER A 75 6.53 -0.44 4.91
CA SER A 75 6.29 0.69 5.82
C SER A 75 6.94 2.00 5.34
N ASP A 76 7.71 1.95 4.26
CA ASP A 76 8.42 3.09 3.67
C ASP A 76 7.66 3.62 2.44
N LEU A 77 7.07 4.81 2.56
CA LEU A 77 6.34 5.50 1.50
C LEU A 77 7.31 6.27 0.59
N SER A 78 8.19 5.54 -0.10
CA SER A 78 9.12 6.10 -1.10
C SER A 78 8.89 5.53 -2.49
N GLU A 79 9.24 6.29 -3.53
CA GLU A 79 9.22 5.80 -4.92
C GLU A 79 10.06 4.52 -5.06
N ALA A 80 11.22 4.46 -4.40
CA ALA A 80 12.08 3.28 -4.44
C ALA A 80 11.41 2.04 -3.85
N SER A 81 10.68 2.19 -2.75
CA SER A 81 9.92 1.09 -2.13
C SER A 81 8.72 0.69 -2.98
N LEU A 82 8.01 1.65 -3.57
CA LEU A 82 6.89 1.38 -4.50
C LEU A 82 7.34 0.65 -5.76
N LEU A 83 8.47 1.05 -6.37
CA LEU A 83 9.03 0.38 -7.55
C LEU A 83 9.46 -1.05 -7.24
N ARG A 84 10.10 -1.29 -6.08
CA ARG A 84 10.44 -2.66 -5.66
C ARG A 84 9.19 -3.53 -5.46
N ALA A 85 8.14 -2.98 -4.88
CA ALA A 85 6.86 -3.67 -4.76
C ALA A 85 6.24 -3.95 -6.15
N ALA A 86 6.29 -2.98 -7.06
CA ALA A 86 5.81 -3.13 -8.43
C ALA A 86 6.53 -4.23 -9.20
N ASP A 87 7.85 -4.32 -9.06
CA ASP A 87 8.66 -5.37 -9.67
C ASP A 87 8.26 -6.76 -9.14
N ALA A 88 8.11 -6.89 -7.81
CA ALA A 88 7.72 -8.15 -7.18
C ALA A 88 6.30 -8.59 -7.61
N VAL A 89 5.35 -7.66 -7.64
CA VAL A 89 3.96 -7.92 -8.03
C VAL A 89 3.86 -8.25 -9.52
N SER A 90 4.65 -7.61 -10.38
CA SER A 90 4.58 -7.80 -11.84
C SER A 90 4.93 -9.22 -12.30
N ALA A 91 5.68 -9.98 -11.50
CA ALA A 91 6.07 -11.35 -11.81
C ALA A 91 4.87 -12.30 -12.04
N VAL A 92 3.73 -12.05 -11.41
CA VAL A 92 2.54 -12.93 -11.53
C VAL A 92 1.82 -12.80 -12.87
N LYS A 93 2.12 -11.74 -13.64
CA LYS A 93 1.49 -11.48 -14.94
C LYS A 93 2.22 -12.14 -16.11
N GLY A 94 3.28 -12.92 -15.89
CA GLY A 94 4.16 -13.44 -16.96
C GLY A 94 3.39 -14.19 -18.07
N GLY A 95 3.17 -13.53 -19.21
CA GLY A 95 2.42 -14.07 -20.36
C GLY A 95 0.89 -13.99 -20.24
N TYR A 96 0.37 -13.40 -19.17
CA TYR A 96 -1.07 -13.19 -18.95
C TYR A 96 -1.51 -11.84 -19.53
N SER A 97 -2.74 -11.77 -20.05
CA SER A 97 -3.35 -10.54 -20.57
C SER A 97 -4.82 -10.50 -20.19
N GLY A 98 -5.09 -9.91 -19.02
CA GLY A 98 -6.42 -9.63 -18.51
C GLY A 98 -6.96 -8.26 -18.93
N VAL A 99 -8.22 -8.03 -18.59
CA VAL A 99 -8.86 -6.71 -18.65
C VAL A 99 -9.28 -6.35 -17.24
N LEU A 100 -8.81 -5.20 -16.77
CA LEU A 100 -9.11 -4.73 -15.43
C LEU A 100 -10.63 -4.66 -15.22
N ALA A 101 -11.11 -5.30 -14.15
CA ALA A 101 -12.50 -5.25 -13.77
C ALA A 101 -12.91 -3.79 -13.47
N GLY A 102 -14.19 -3.49 -13.71
CA GLY A 102 -14.76 -2.21 -13.28
C GLY A 102 -14.70 -2.07 -11.76
N ALA A 103 -14.61 -0.84 -11.27
CA ALA A 103 -14.70 -0.56 -9.85
C ALA A 103 -15.99 -1.18 -9.25
N PRO A 104 -15.95 -1.64 -7.98
CA PRO A 104 -17.15 -2.11 -7.30
C PRO A 104 -18.27 -1.04 -7.32
N ALA A 105 -19.51 -1.51 -7.39
CA ALA A 105 -20.71 -0.67 -7.48
C ALA A 105 -20.99 0.13 -6.19
#